data_AF-A0A6B2THK0-F1
#
_entry.id   AF-A0A6B2THK0-F1
#
_cell.length_a   1.000
_cell.length_b   1.000
_cell.length_c   1.000
_cell.angle_alpha   90.00
_cell.angle_beta   90.00
_cell.angle_gamma   90.00
#
_symmetry.space_group_name_H-M   'P 1'
#
loop_
_entity.id
_entity.type
_entity.pdbx_description
1 polymer ?
#
loop_
_entity_poly.entity_id
_entity_poly.type
_entity_poly.pdbx_seq_one_letter_code
_entity_poly.pdbx_strand_id
1 'polypeptide(L)' 'AMLRDAVKMGASVVGGCPDLDPDPTGYAEAVLEIAAEHGCPVDLHTDGDDPARLGRLAAMAGGLRAGVTLGPCAGL' A
#
# COMPACT_ATOMS: atom_id res chain seq x y z
N ALA A 1 2.42 0.46 -14.48
CA ALA A 1 1.82 -0.43 -15.52
C ALA A 1 1.57 -1.83 -14.97
N MET A 2 2.61 -2.56 -14.53
CA MET A 2 2.47 -3.97 -14.13
C MET A 2 1.48 -4.26 -13.00
N LEU A 3 1.41 -3.40 -11.96
CA LEU A 3 0.41 -3.59 -10.89
C LEU A 3 -1.02 -3.48 -11.42
N ARG A 4 -1.30 -2.51 -12.29
CA ARG A 4 -2.61 -2.34 -12.93
C ARG A 4 -2.94 -3.54 -13.81
N ASP A 5 -1.95 -4.07 -14.53
CA ASP A 5 -2.15 -5.26 -15.37
C ASP A 5 -2.39 -6.52 -14.52
N ALA A 6 -1.70 -6.68 -13.40
CA ALA A 6 -1.91 -7.80 -12.47
C ALA A 6 -3.34 -7.81 -11.90
N VAL A 7 -3.86 -6.64 -11.52
CA VAL A 7 -5.25 -6.52 -11.05
C VAL A 7 -6.24 -6.83 -12.16
N LYS A 8 -6.01 -6.32 -13.38
CA LYS A 8 -6.83 -6.68 -14.56
C LYS A 8 -6.79 -8.17 -14.90
N MET A 9 -5.69 -8.86 -14.58
CA MET A 9 -5.55 -10.32 -14.73
C MET A 9 -6.16 -11.12 -13.56
N GLY A 10 -6.73 -10.45 -12.55
CA GLY A 10 -7.47 -11.10 -11.47
C GLY A 10 -6.78 -11.10 -10.10
N ALA A 11 -5.69 -10.36 -9.93
CA ALA A 11 -5.11 -10.18 -8.59
C ALA A 11 -6.15 -9.55 -7.64
N SER A 12 -6.40 -10.21 -6.52
CA SER A 12 -7.47 -9.83 -5.58
C SER A 12 -7.02 -8.85 -4.50
N VAL A 13 -5.71 -8.56 -4.42
CA VAL A 13 -5.08 -7.66 -3.46
C VAL A 13 -3.98 -6.90 -4.18
N VAL A 14 -3.85 -5.60 -3.92
CA VAL A 14 -2.72 -4.80 -4.41
C VAL A 14 -1.65 -4.78 -3.34
N GLY A 15 -0.45 -5.24 -3.66
CA GLY A 15 0.64 -5.35 -2.71
C GLY A 15 1.88 -4.53 -3.06
N GLY A 16 2.79 -4.40 -2.10
CA GLY A 16 4.02 -3.67 -2.29
C GLY A 16 4.91 -3.59 -1.05
N CYS A 17 6.14 -3.10 -1.20
CA CYS A 17 7.06 -2.84 -0.08
C CYS A 17 7.58 -1.41 -0.16
N PRO A 18 6.90 -0.42 0.47
CA PRO A 18 7.26 0.99 0.36
C PRO A 18 8.67 1.30 0.88
N ASP A 19 9.18 0.51 1.83
CA ASP A 19 10.48 0.75 2.45
C ASP A 19 11.66 0.49 1.51
N LEU A 20 11.44 -0.25 0.42
CA LEU A 20 12.46 -0.50 -0.61
C LEU A 20 12.44 0.52 -1.76
N ASP A 21 11.47 1.44 -1.77
CA ASP A 21 11.34 2.45 -2.81
C ASP A 21 12.14 3.72 -2.46
N PRO A 22 12.83 4.36 -3.43
CA PRO A 22 13.47 5.66 -3.20
C PRO A 22 12.48 6.79 -2.83
N ASP A 23 11.20 6.66 -3.21
CA ASP A 23 10.09 7.49 -2.75
C ASP A 23 8.97 6.63 -2.13
N PRO A 24 9.11 6.26 -0.84
CA PRO A 24 8.13 5.42 -0.14
C PRO A 24 6.72 6.03 -0.12
N THR A 25 6.62 7.37 -0.12
CA THR A 25 5.32 8.05 -0.03
C THR A 25 4.62 8.02 -1.38
N GLY A 26 5.33 8.41 -2.45
CA GLY A 26 4.78 8.32 -3.81
C GLY A 26 4.45 6.89 -4.22
N TYR A 27 5.25 5.91 -3.79
CA TYR A 27 4.95 4.49 -3.98
C TYR A 27 3.63 4.09 -3.31
N ALA A 28 3.46 4.43 -2.02
CA ALA A 28 2.25 4.10 -1.28
C ALA A 28 1.00 4.77 -1.88
N GLU A 29 1.11 6.04 -2.29
CA GLU A 29 0.03 6.75 -2.97
C GLU A 29 -0.38 6.04 -4.27
N ALA A 30 0.58 5.64 -5.10
CA ALA A 30 0.31 4.93 -6.34
C ALA A 30 -0.36 3.56 -6.11
N VAL A 31 0.06 2.82 -5.07
CA VAL A 31 -0.58 1.54 -4.70
C VAL A 31 -2.02 1.76 -4.25
N LEU A 32 -2.25 2.76 -3.39
CA LEU A 32 -3.59 3.09 -2.89
C LEU A 32 -4.52 3.57 -4.01
N GLU A 33 -4.02 4.36 -4.96
CA GLU A 33 -4.78 4.80 -6.13
C GLU A 33 -5.23 3.61 -7.00
N ILE A 34 -4.30 2.69 -7.32
CA ILE A 34 -4.61 1.49 -8.11
C ILE A 34 -5.67 0.63 -7.39
N ALA A 35 -5.53 0.48 -6.08
CA ALA A 35 -6.48 -0.27 -5.26
C ALA A 35 -7.86 0.40 -5.23
N ALA A 36 -7.92 1.72 -5.09
CA ALA A 36 -9.16 2.49 -5.11
C ALA A 36 -9.90 2.36 -6.44
N GLU A 37 -9.17 2.45 -7.56
CA GLU A 37 -9.74 2.30 -8.90
C GLU A 37 -10.39 0.93 -9.14
N HIS A 38 -9.81 -0.13 -8.57
CA HIS A 38 -10.27 -1.51 -8.78
C HIS A 38 -11.10 -2.06 -7.62
N GLY A 39 -11.30 -1.28 -6.55
CA GLY A 39 -11.99 -1.72 -5.34
C GLY A 39 -11.29 -2.86 -4.60
N CYS A 40 -9.98 -3.01 -4.79
CA CYS A 40 -9.20 -4.08 -4.18
C CYS A 40 -8.68 -3.66 -2.79
N PRO A 41 -8.57 -4.59 -1.83
CA PRO A 41 -7.78 -4.36 -0.61
C PRO A 41 -6.29 -4.20 -0.91
N VAL A 42 -5.58 -3.65 0.06
CA VAL A 42 -4.13 -3.40 0.00
C VAL A 42 -3.40 -4.19 1.08
N ASP A 43 -2.23 -4.73 0.73
CA ASP A 43 -1.31 -5.41 1.65
C ASP A 43 0.13 -4.89 1.44
N LEU A 44 0.63 -4.09 2.38
CA LEU A 44 1.96 -3.49 2.29
C LEU A 44 2.94 -4.15 3.25
N HIS A 45 4.09 -4.50 2.69
CA HIS A 45 5.26 -4.91 3.43
C HIS A 45 6.00 -3.68 4.00
N THR A 46 6.07 -3.57 5.32
CA THR A 46 6.84 -2.54 6.01
C THR A 46 7.36 -3.06 7.34
N ASP A 47 8.53 -2.57 7.77
CA ASP A 47 9.05 -2.85 9.11
C ASP A 47 8.34 -1.98 10.16
N GLY A 48 7.77 -0.83 9.78
CA GLY A 48 6.99 0.01 10.69
C GLY A 48 7.80 0.68 11.81
N ASP A 49 9.12 0.78 11.67
CA ASP A 49 10.06 1.37 12.63
C ASP A 49 10.05 2.91 12.65
N ASP A 50 9.42 3.56 11.66
CA ASP A 50 9.21 5.01 11.57
C ASP A 50 7.73 5.36 11.84
N PRO A 51 7.39 5.83 13.06
CA PRO A 51 6.01 6.22 13.42
C PRO A 51 5.45 7.35 12.55
N ALA A 52 6.30 8.27 12.07
CA ALA A 52 5.84 9.37 11.22
C ALA A 52 5.45 8.87 9.83
N ARG A 53 6.17 7.89 9.30
CA ARG A 53 5.82 7.19 8.07
C ARG A 53 4.54 6.39 8.21
N LEU A 54 4.39 5.62 9.30
CA LEU A 54 3.14 4.92 9.59
C LEU A 54 1.95 5.88 9.69
N GLY A 55 2.13 7.03 10.36
CA GLY A 55 1.11 8.07 10.45
C GLY A 55 0.69 8.63 9.09
N ARG A 56 1.66 8.89 8.19
CA ARG A 56 1.36 9.30 6.80
C ARG A 56 0.60 8.22 6.04
N LEU A 57 1.02 6.96 6.16
CA LEU A 57 0.36 5.84 5.49
C LEU A 57 -1.09 5.67 5.95
N ALA A 58 -1.33 5.74 7.26
CA ALA A 58 -2.68 5.71 7.82
C ALA A 58 -3.55 6.88 7.33
N ALA A 59 -2.98 8.09 7.25
CA ALA A 59 -3.69 9.26 6.74
C ALA A 59 -4.09 9.09 5.26
N MET A 60 -3.18 8.59 4.42
CA MET A 60 -3.46 8.32 3.00
C MET A 60 -4.50 7.20 2.83
N ALA A 61 -4.40 6.15 3.63
CA ALA A 61 -5.33 5.01 3.60
C ALA A 61 -6.76 5.38 4.02
N GLY A 62 -6.95 6.48 4.78
CA GLY A 62 -8.26 6.89 5.29
C GLY A 62 -9.33 7.16 4.23
N GLY A 63 -8.94 7.39 2.97
CA GLY A 63 -9.86 7.55 1.85
C GLY A 63 -10.29 6.24 1.18
N LEU A 64 -9.64 5.11 1.49
CA LEU A 64 -9.88 3.85 0.82
C LEU A 64 -11.08 3.12 1.45
N ARG A 65 -12.07 2.74 0.62
CA ARG A 65 -13.20 1.91 1.08
C ARG A 65 -12.76 0.47 1.40
N ALA A 66 -11.82 -0.07 0.63
CA ALA A 66 -11.24 -1.38 0.85
C ALA A 66 -10.20 -1.32 1.98
N GLY A 67 -10.01 -2.43 2.69
CA GLY A 67 -9.08 -2.48 3.84
C GLY A 67 -7.61 -2.39 3.43
N VAL A 68 -6.78 -1.86 4.33
CA VAL A 68 -5.32 -1.84 4.23
C VAL A 68 -4.73 -2.70 5.33
N THR A 69 -3.85 -3.62 4.96
CA THR A 69 -3.07 -4.47 5.88
C THR A 69 -1.61 -4.07 5.80
N LEU A 70 -0.93 -4.05 6.95
CA LEU A 70 0.50 -3.86 7.06
C LEU A 70 1.12 -5.08 7.74
N GLY A 71 2.23 -5.57 7.20
CA GLY A 71 3.04 -6.63 7.81
C GLY A 71 4.47 -6.57 7.28
N PRO A 72 5.46 -7.27 7.86
CA PRO A 72 5.39 -7.91 9.16
C PRO A 72 5.42 -6.91 10.33
N CYS A 73 5.69 -5.62 10.10
CA CYS A 73 5.81 -4.60 11.15
C CYS A 73 6.84 -4.97 12.25
N ALA A 74 7.98 -5.54 11.86
CA ALA A 74 8.98 -6.07 12.79
C ALA A 74 9.64 -5.02 13.72
N GLY A 75 9.54 -3.74 13.35
CA GLY A 75 10.07 -2.59 14.09
C GLY A 75 9.05 -1.83 14.93
N LEU A 76 7.78 -2.28 14.97
CA LEU A 76 6.74 -1.74 15.87
C LEU A 76 6.83 -2.35 17.27
#